data_AF-A0A2W5UR32-F1
#
_entry.id   AF-A0A2W5UR32-F1
#
_cell.length_a   1.000
_cell.length_b   1.000
_cell.length_c   1.000
_cell.angle_alpha   90.00
_cell.angle_beta   90.00
_cell.angle_gamma   90.00
#
_symmetry.space_group_name_H-M   'P 1'
#
loop_
_entity.id
_entity.type
_entity.pdbx_description
1 polymer ?
#
loop_
_entity_poly.entity_id
_entity_poly.type
_entity_poly.pdbx_seq_one_letter_code
_entity_poly.pdbx_strand_id
1 'polypeptide(L)'
;AFRLPRMLRGESKDFNRATAESALRFAEDQVFQPERDEFDFLMNRKVLADMGIRFWRFRSQTPVTRDPERMTEMVERLVRVGVLTPEEGRVLAGDIFNREFRKIGDDWTKRPITLTLAGVQTQSVDLTPAARPPSTLAQSAKQLLTLREDLRAEEERLAAERAELARRYLEPERVTVPRAEFESWFGD
;
A
#
# COMPACT_ATOMS: atom_id res chain seq x y z
N ALA A 1 21.41 5.28 36.27
CA ALA A 1 20.15 5.94 35.86
C ALA A 1 19.90 5.65 34.38
N PHE A 2 18.67 5.30 33.98
CA PHE A 2 18.29 4.83 32.63
C PHE A 2 18.41 5.88 31.50
N ARG A 3 19.16 6.96 31.69
CA ARG A 3 19.35 8.08 30.73
C ARG A 3 18.05 8.73 30.21
N LEU A 4 16.92 8.42 30.84
CA LEU A 4 15.63 9.01 30.48
C LEU A 4 15.50 10.44 31.02
N PRO A 5 15.00 11.38 30.21
CA PRO A 5 14.57 12.69 30.68
C PRO A 5 13.63 12.58 31.88
N ARG A 6 13.77 13.50 32.84
CA ARG A 6 12.97 13.53 34.08
C ARG A 6 11.46 13.57 33.81
N MET A 7 11.07 14.21 32.72
CA MET A 7 9.68 14.26 32.25
C MET A 7 9.11 12.87 31.96
N LEU A 8 9.86 11.98 31.28
CA LEU A 8 9.39 10.62 30.96
C LEU A 8 9.32 9.72 32.20
N ARG A 9 10.02 10.10 33.27
CA ARG A 9 9.96 9.44 34.58
C ARG A 9 8.82 9.97 35.47
N GLY A 10 8.09 11.00 35.04
CA GLY A 10 7.04 11.63 35.85
C GLY A 10 7.55 12.46 37.03
N GLU A 11 8.85 12.78 37.08
CA GLU A 11 9.47 13.52 38.19
C GLU A 11 9.18 15.04 38.17
N SER A 12 8.57 15.54 37.10
CA SER A 12 8.21 16.95 36.95
C SER A 12 6.96 17.04 36.07
N LYS A 13 6.10 18.01 36.37
CA LYS A 13 4.75 18.14 35.77
C LYS A 13 4.57 19.42 34.94
N ASP A 14 5.55 20.32 34.97
CA ASP A 14 5.44 21.65 34.34
C ASP A 14 6.31 21.72 33.09
N PHE A 15 5.78 21.25 31.96
CA PHE A 15 6.45 21.32 30.67
C PHE A 15 5.51 21.82 29.58
N ASN A 16 6.06 22.62 28.66
CA ASN A 16 5.37 22.99 27.43
C ASN A 16 5.45 21.84 26.40
N ARG A 17 4.60 21.88 25.36
CA ARG A 17 4.58 20.87 24.31
C ARG A 17 5.92 20.74 23.57
N ALA A 18 6.57 21.85 23.24
CA ALA A 18 7.83 21.86 22.49
C ALA A 18 8.98 21.18 23.25
N THR A 19 9.08 21.41 24.56
CA THR A 19 10.03 20.78 25.47
C THR A 19 9.72 19.30 25.61
N ALA A 20 8.43 18.92 25.64
CA ALA A 20 8.03 17.53 25.69
C ALA A 20 8.40 16.77 24.42
N GLU A 21 8.11 17.34 23.25
CA GLU A 21 8.50 16.77 21.95
C GLU A 21 10.03 16.65 21.83
N SER A 22 10.77 17.67 22.27
CA SER A 22 12.24 17.65 22.24
C SER A 22 12.82 16.57 23.17
N ALA A 23 12.25 16.42 24.38
CA ALA A 23 12.68 15.39 25.32
C ALA A 23 12.33 13.98 24.84
N LEU A 24 11.17 13.80 24.19
CA LEU A 24 10.79 12.53 23.55
C LEU A 24 11.76 12.17 22.43
N ARG A 25 12.05 13.11 21.51
CA ARG A 25 13.03 12.89 20.43
C ARG A 25 14.42 12.57 20.96
N PHE A 26 14.89 13.30 21.96
CA PHE A 26 16.19 13.03 22.57
C PHE A 26 16.26 11.64 23.21
N ALA A 27 15.21 11.23 23.94
CA ALA A 27 15.15 9.89 24.52
C ALA A 27 15.08 8.80 23.44
N GLU A 28 14.35 9.05 22.37
CA GLU A 28 14.24 8.16 21.22
C GLU A 28 15.60 7.91 20.57
N ASP A 29 16.31 8.98 20.20
CA ASP A 29 17.59 8.90 19.49
C ASP A 29 18.70 8.31 20.37
N GLN A 30 18.72 8.64 21.67
CA GLN A 30 19.85 8.30 22.56
C GLN A 30 19.66 7.02 23.37
N VAL A 31 18.40 6.60 23.60
CA VAL A 31 18.10 5.47 24.48
C VAL A 31 17.31 4.42 23.72
N PHE A 32 16.13 4.75 23.19
CA PHE A 32 15.23 3.73 22.66
C PHE A 32 15.70 3.14 21.32
N GLN A 33 16.28 3.93 20.42
CA GLN A 33 16.77 3.42 19.15
C GLN A 33 17.94 2.45 19.30
N PRO A 34 19.01 2.76 20.07
CA PRO A 34 20.09 1.80 20.31
C PRO A 34 19.62 0.52 21.01
N GLU A 35 18.77 0.62 22.03
CA GLU A 35 18.22 -0.53 22.76
C GLU A 35 17.36 -1.42 21.86
N ARG A 36 16.58 -0.81 20.96
CA ARG A 36 15.81 -1.56 19.95
C ARG A 36 16.69 -2.26 18.93
N ASP A 37 17.75 -1.62 18.46
CA ASP A 37 18.69 -2.24 17.53
C ASP A 37 19.40 -3.45 18.17
N GLU A 38 19.75 -3.36 19.46
CA GLU A 38 20.31 -4.47 20.23
C GLU A 38 19.29 -5.61 20.43
N PHE A 39 18.04 -5.27 20.76
CA PHE A 39 16.95 -6.24 20.86
C PHE A 39 16.69 -6.95 19.53
N ASP A 40 16.59 -6.20 18.43
CA ASP A 40 16.43 -6.73 17.09
C ASP A 40 17.59 -7.66 16.71
N PHE A 41 18.83 -7.28 17.07
CA PHE A 41 19.99 -8.12 16.85
C PHE A 41 19.87 -9.45 17.60
N LEU A 42 19.49 -9.42 18.88
CA LEU A 42 19.32 -10.64 19.69
C LEU A 42 18.22 -11.54 19.15
N MET A 43 17.08 -10.96 18.75
CA MET A 43 15.97 -11.70 18.13
C MET A 43 16.40 -12.40 16.85
N ASN A 44 17.08 -11.69 15.95
CA ASN A 44 17.53 -12.26 14.68
C ASN A 44 18.65 -13.29 14.85
N ARG A 45 19.59 -13.04 15.77
CA ARG A 45 20.80 -13.86 15.92
C ARG A 45 20.58 -15.12 16.76
N LYS A 46 19.71 -15.06 17.76
CA LYS A 46 19.43 -16.21 18.64
C LYS A 46 18.07 -16.81 18.32
N VAL A 47 16.99 -16.05 18.54
CA VAL A 47 15.63 -16.60 18.51
C VAL A 47 15.25 -17.12 17.11
N LEU A 48 15.40 -16.31 16.07
CA LEU A 48 15.07 -16.72 14.69
C LEU A 48 16.02 -17.81 14.17
N ALA A 49 17.29 -17.74 14.55
CA ALA A 49 18.30 -18.73 14.17
C ALA A 49 18.01 -20.10 14.80
N ASP A 50 17.67 -20.15 16.08
CA ASP A 50 17.33 -21.37 16.81
C ASP A 50 16.03 -22.01 16.29
N MET A 51 15.08 -21.20 15.80
CA MET A 51 13.87 -21.67 15.12
C MET A 51 14.09 -22.09 13.65
N GLY A 52 15.31 -21.96 13.11
CA GLY A 52 15.64 -22.31 11.73
C GLY A 52 15.10 -21.35 10.66
N ILE A 53 14.65 -20.15 11.04
CA ILE A 53 14.09 -19.14 10.14
C ILE A 53 15.23 -18.37 9.48
N ARG A 54 15.41 -18.50 8.16
CA ARG A 54 16.54 -17.91 7.42
C ARG A 54 16.20 -16.74 6.51
N PHE A 55 14.97 -16.68 6.00
CA PHE A 55 14.56 -15.69 4.99
C PHE A 55 13.78 -14.51 5.56
N TRP A 56 13.63 -14.45 6.89
CA TRP A 56 12.88 -13.41 7.57
C TRP A 56 13.79 -12.67 8.55
N ARG A 57 13.59 -11.36 8.65
CA ARG A 57 14.27 -10.49 9.60
C ARG A 57 13.25 -9.81 10.48
N PHE A 58 13.40 -9.99 11.78
CA PHE A 58 12.69 -9.22 12.78
C PHE A 58 13.21 -7.77 12.81
N ARG A 59 12.29 -6.81 12.80
CA ARG A 59 12.58 -5.38 13.00
C ARG A 59 11.52 -4.81 13.92
N SER A 60 11.94 -4.22 15.03
CA SER A 60 11.06 -3.42 15.86
C SER A 60 10.69 -2.13 15.13
N GLN A 61 9.42 -1.76 15.21
CA GLN A 61 8.93 -0.52 14.63
C GLN A 61 9.13 0.62 15.63
N THR A 62 9.66 1.74 15.14
CA THR A 62 9.68 2.99 15.89
C THR A 62 8.26 3.52 15.99
N PRO A 63 7.82 4.09 17.14
CA PRO A 63 6.60 4.88 17.15
C PRO A 63 6.70 5.92 16.04
N VAL A 64 5.70 5.94 15.15
CA VAL A 64 5.63 6.94 14.07
C VAL A 64 5.32 8.29 14.73
N THR A 65 6.34 8.90 15.33
CA THR A 65 6.33 10.32 15.74
C THR A 65 6.56 11.18 14.50
N ARG A 66 5.84 10.89 13.42
CA ARG A 66 5.72 11.81 12.30
C ARG A 66 4.67 12.81 12.71
N ASP A 67 5.08 14.07 12.78
CA ASP A 67 4.15 15.17 12.94
C ASP A 67 3.27 15.22 11.68
N PRO A 68 1.97 14.87 11.76
CA PRO A 68 1.11 14.80 10.59
C PRO A 68 0.96 16.17 9.92
N GLU A 69 1.13 17.26 10.67
CA GLU A 69 1.09 18.62 10.13
C GLU A 69 2.28 18.87 9.21
N ARG A 70 3.50 18.51 9.64
CA ARG A 70 4.72 18.66 8.82
C ARG A 70 4.70 17.76 7.59
N MET A 71 4.20 16.54 7.72
CA MET A 71 4.05 15.62 6.59
C MET A 71 3.09 16.18 5.54
N THR A 72 1.97 16.74 5.98
CA THR A 72 0.99 17.38 5.10
C THR A 72 1.61 18.58 4.38
N GLU A 73 2.36 19.43 5.10
CA GLU A 73 3.06 20.58 4.51
C GLU A 73 4.12 20.14 3.48
N MET A 74 4.89 19.10 3.77
CA MET A 74 5.87 18.56 2.83
C MET A 74 5.21 17.99 1.57
N VAL A 75 4.13 17.22 1.72
CA VAL A 75 3.37 16.67 0.59
C VAL A 75 2.76 17.80 -0.24
N GLU A 76 2.18 18.83 0.39
CA GLU A 76 1.63 20.00 -0.31
C GLU A 76 2.71 20.72 -1.13
N ARG A 77 3.89 20.95 -0.55
CA ARG A 77 5.03 21.55 -1.26
C ARG A 77 5.46 20.71 -2.45
N LEU A 78 5.56 19.39 -2.31
CA LEU A 78 5.96 18.48 -3.38
C LEU A 78 4.92 18.41 -4.52
N VAL A 79 3.63 18.40 -4.18
CA VAL A 79 2.52 18.47 -5.16
C VAL A 79 2.56 19.80 -5.91
N ARG A 80 2.79 20.91 -5.21
CA ARG A 80 2.85 22.26 -5.81
C ARG A 80 4.00 22.43 -6.80
N VAL A 81 5.16 21.85 -6.52
CA VAL A 81 6.31 21.86 -7.45
C VAL A 81 6.09 20.89 -8.62
N GLY A 82 5.10 19.98 -8.53
CA GLY A 82 4.76 19.04 -9.59
C GLY A 82 5.81 17.94 -9.78
N VAL A 83 6.61 17.65 -8.75
CA VAL A 83 7.62 16.58 -8.77
C VAL A 83 6.99 15.23 -8.41
N LEU A 84 5.97 15.25 -7.56
CA LEU A 84 5.34 14.04 -7.05
C LEU A 84 4.44 13.38 -8.11
N THR A 85 4.71 12.13 -8.41
CA THR A 85 3.80 11.29 -9.22
C THR A 85 2.63 10.77 -8.38
N PRO A 86 1.46 10.50 -8.98
CA PRO A 86 0.35 9.88 -8.26
C PRO A 86 0.71 8.55 -7.58
N GLU A 87 1.64 7.78 -8.15
CA GLU A 87 2.15 6.55 -7.54
C GLU A 87 2.92 6.82 -6.24
N GLU A 88 3.90 7.71 -6.28
CA GLU A 88 4.69 8.11 -5.10
C GLU A 88 3.80 8.77 -4.04
N GLY A 89 2.84 9.59 -4.45
CA GLY A 89 1.87 10.21 -3.55
C GLY A 89 1.00 9.19 -2.82
N ARG A 90 0.64 8.08 -3.48
CA ARG A 90 -0.08 6.97 -2.82
C ARG A 90 0.78 6.21 -1.83
N VAL A 91 2.08 6.06 -2.10
CA VAL A 91 3.02 5.46 -1.13
C VAL A 91 3.14 6.33 0.12
N LEU A 92 3.30 7.64 -0.04
CA LEU A 92 3.33 8.60 1.07
C LEU A 92 2.00 8.65 1.82
N ALA A 93 0.88 8.62 1.10
CA ALA A 93 -0.44 8.55 1.72
C ALA A 93 -0.63 7.23 2.49
N GLY A 94 -0.08 6.12 2.02
CA GLY A 94 -0.17 4.83 2.71
C GLY A 94 0.51 4.86 4.07
N ASP A 95 1.64 5.55 4.16
CA ASP A 95 2.33 5.83 5.41
C ASP A 95 1.51 6.72 6.35
N ILE A 96 0.89 7.79 5.82
CA ILE A 96 0.04 8.70 6.62
C ILE A 96 -1.21 7.99 7.14
N PHE A 97 -1.88 7.20 6.31
CA PHE A 97 -3.12 6.50 6.66
C PHE A 97 -2.88 5.14 7.33
N ASN A 98 -1.62 4.75 7.53
CA ASN A 98 -1.21 3.42 8.01
C ASN A 98 -1.97 2.29 7.29
N ARG A 99 -2.14 2.42 5.97
CA ARG A 99 -2.87 1.48 5.13
C ARG A 99 -2.19 1.33 3.78
N GLU A 100 -1.98 0.09 3.37
CA GLU A 100 -1.46 -0.19 2.04
C GLU A 100 -2.55 0.04 0.99
N PHE A 101 -2.24 0.87 -0.01
CA PHE A 101 -3.09 1.05 -1.18
C PHE A 101 -2.73 0.04 -2.26
N ARG A 102 -3.73 -0.42 -3.02
CA ARG A 102 -3.50 -1.25 -4.21
C ARG A 102 -2.61 -0.50 -5.20
N LYS A 103 -1.55 -1.17 -5.68
CA LYS A 103 -0.67 -0.67 -6.73
C LYS A 103 -1.46 -0.57 -8.05
N ILE A 104 -1.44 0.62 -8.66
CA ILE A 104 -2.01 0.87 -9.99
C ILE A 104 -0.83 0.98 -10.95
N GLY A 105 -0.70 0.01 -11.87
CA GLY A 105 0.43 -0.10 -12.80
C GLY A 105 0.31 0.73 -14.08
N ASP A 106 -0.74 1.55 -14.20
CA ASP A 106 -1.03 2.33 -15.40
C ASP A 106 0.03 3.41 -15.65
N ASP A 107 0.25 3.80 -16.91
CA ASP A 107 1.30 4.77 -17.25
C ASP A 107 1.00 6.20 -16.78
N TRP A 108 -0.28 6.54 -16.55
CA TRP A 108 -0.69 7.85 -16.06
C TRP A 108 -0.31 8.10 -14.59
N THR A 109 -0.10 7.04 -13.79
CA THR A 109 0.29 7.17 -12.37
C THR A 109 1.78 7.43 -12.19
N LYS A 110 2.58 7.15 -13.22
CA LYS A 110 4.05 7.36 -13.26
C LYS A 110 4.45 8.73 -13.77
N ARG A 111 3.48 9.51 -14.26
CA ARG A 111 3.69 10.85 -14.79
C ARG A 111 3.20 11.89 -13.79
N PRO A 112 3.93 13.00 -13.58
CA PRO A 112 3.44 14.12 -12.80
C PRO A 112 2.07 14.61 -13.29
N ILE A 113 1.19 14.99 -12.35
CA ILE A 113 -0.19 15.43 -12.64
C ILE A 113 -0.20 16.60 -13.63
N THR A 114 0.78 17.49 -13.57
CA THR A 114 0.94 18.62 -14.50
C THR A 114 1.11 18.17 -15.95
N LEU A 115 1.87 17.09 -16.19
CA LEU A 115 2.06 16.52 -17.52
C LEU A 115 0.85 15.72 -17.99
N THR A 116 0.18 15.00 -17.08
CA THR A 116 -1.04 14.26 -17.40
C THR A 116 -2.19 15.21 -17.78
N LEU A 117 -2.39 16.30 -17.02
CA LEU A 117 -3.39 17.33 -17.35
C LEU A 117 -3.07 18.08 -18.65
N ALA A 118 -1.81 18.42 -18.90
CA ALA A 118 -1.39 19.04 -20.16
C ALA A 118 -1.61 18.10 -21.36
N GLY A 119 -1.35 16.80 -21.18
CA GLY A 119 -1.66 15.76 -22.16
C GLY A 119 -3.16 15.65 -22.46
N VAL A 120 -4.02 15.75 -21.43
CA VAL A 120 -5.49 15.74 -21.59
C VAL A 120 -6.00 17.02 -22.27
N GLN A 121 -5.41 18.18 -21.99
CA GLN A 121 -5.76 19.43 -22.69
C GLN A 121 -5.30 19.43 -24.15
N THR A 122 -4.15 18.83 -24.45
CA THR A 122 -3.63 18.73 -25.83
C THR A 122 -4.37 17.63 -26.61
N GLN A 123 -4.84 16.59 -25.93
CA GLN A 123 -5.82 15.62 -26.43
C GLN A 123 -7.25 16.08 -26.12
N SER A 124 -7.54 17.38 -26.27
CA SER A 124 -8.89 17.76 -26.66
C SER A 124 -9.18 17.08 -27.99
N VAL A 125 -9.71 15.87 -27.94
CA VAL A 125 -10.50 15.30 -29.00
C VAL A 125 -11.51 16.38 -29.32
N ASP A 126 -11.38 16.98 -30.50
CA ASP A 126 -12.32 17.93 -31.04
C ASP A 126 -13.70 17.23 -31.03
N LEU A 127 -14.48 17.47 -29.98
CA LEU A 127 -15.87 17.02 -29.88
C LEU A 127 -16.79 17.94 -30.68
N THR A 128 -16.24 18.88 -31.44
CA THR A 128 -16.95 19.62 -32.47
C THR A 128 -17.31 18.61 -33.58
N PRO A 129 -18.60 18.24 -33.76
CA PRO A 129 -18.96 17.34 -34.84
C PRO A 129 -18.82 18.14 -36.13
N ALA A 130 -17.64 18.10 -36.75
CA ALA A 130 -17.51 18.45 -38.15
C ALA A 130 -18.55 17.59 -38.88
N ALA A 131 -19.52 18.25 -39.53
CA ALA A 131 -20.61 17.59 -40.25
C ALA A 131 -20.02 16.62 -41.28
N ARG A 132 -19.86 15.38 -40.84
CA ARG A 132 -19.28 14.29 -41.61
C ARG A 132 -20.38 13.75 -42.52
N PRO A 133 -20.08 13.47 -43.80
CA PRO A 133 -21.08 13.00 -44.75
C PRO A 133 -21.76 11.71 -44.22
N PRO A 134 -23.06 11.53 -44.44
CA PRO A 134 -23.88 10.49 -43.81
C PRO A 134 -23.38 9.05 -44.04
N SER A 135 -22.59 8.82 -45.10
CA SER A 135 -21.92 7.55 -45.36
C SER A 135 -20.91 7.13 -44.27
N THR A 136 -20.28 8.09 -43.61
CA THR A 136 -19.29 7.84 -42.55
C THR A 136 -19.93 7.55 -41.20
N LEU A 137 -21.08 8.16 -40.88
CA LEU A 137 -21.83 7.86 -39.65
C LEU A 137 -22.33 6.42 -39.63
N ALA A 138 -22.83 5.92 -40.76
CA ALA A 138 -23.25 4.52 -40.88
C ALA A 138 -22.08 3.54 -40.72
N GLN A 139 -20.88 3.89 -41.19
CA GLN A 139 -19.67 3.08 -41.00
C GLN A 139 -19.20 3.11 -39.54
N SER A 140 -19.18 4.29 -38.91
CA SER A 140 -18.87 4.42 -37.47
C SER A 140 -19.86 3.68 -36.58
N ALA A 141 -21.16 3.72 -36.90
CA ALA A 141 -22.18 2.98 -36.18
C ALA A 141 -21.97 1.45 -36.29
N LYS A 142 -21.59 0.96 -37.48
CA LYS A 142 -21.22 -0.46 -37.67
C LYS A 142 -19.98 -0.84 -36.86
N GLN A 143 -18.95 0.01 -36.83
CA GLN A 143 -17.75 -0.22 -36.03
C GLN A 143 -18.03 -0.25 -34.52
N LEU A 144 -18.92 0.62 -34.03
CA LEU A 144 -19.33 0.61 -32.62
C LEU A 144 -20.15 -0.65 -32.28
N LEU A 145 -20.99 -1.12 -33.20
CA LEU A 145 -21.73 -2.36 -33.02
C LEU A 145 -20.78 -3.57 -32.99
N THR A 146 -19.79 -3.64 -33.89
CA THR A 146 -18.81 -4.73 -33.86
C THR A 146 -17.99 -4.71 -32.57
N LEU A 147 -17.53 -3.53 -32.15
CA LEU A 147 -16.75 -3.37 -30.93
C LEU A 147 -17.58 -3.73 -29.67
N ARG A 148 -18.89 -3.45 -29.69
CA ARG A 148 -19.81 -3.89 -28.63
C ARG A 148 -19.92 -5.41 -28.54
N GLU A 149 -20.07 -6.09 -29.69
CA GLU A 149 -20.17 -7.55 -29.70
C GLU A 149 -18.85 -8.21 -29.29
N ASP A 150 -17.71 -7.67 -29.73
CA ASP A 150 -16.39 -8.15 -29.30
C ASP A 150 -16.20 -8.01 -27.79
N LEU A 151 -16.64 -6.89 -27.21
CA LEU A 151 -16.53 -6.64 -25.77
C LEU A 151 -17.43 -7.58 -24.96
N ARG A 152 -18.66 -7.86 -25.44
CA ARG A 152 -19.54 -8.87 -24.83
C ARG A 152 -18.91 -10.26 -24.88
N ALA A 153 -18.31 -10.64 -26.00
CA ALA A 153 -17.66 -11.94 -26.14
C ALA A 153 -16.46 -12.09 -25.17
N GLU A 154 -15.68 -11.03 -24.97
CA GLU A 154 -14.59 -11.02 -23.97
C GLU A 154 -15.12 -11.05 -22.52
N GLU A 155 -16.20 -10.33 -22.21
CA GLU A 155 -16.84 -10.39 -20.89
C GLU A 155 -17.35 -11.80 -20.58
N GLU A 156 -17.96 -12.49 -21.55
CA GLU A 156 -18.42 -13.87 -21.41
C GLU A 156 -17.24 -14.84 -21.20
N ARG A 157 -16.15 -14.67 -21.94
CA ARG A 157 -14.91 -15.46 -21.76
C ARG A 157 -14.34 -15.30 -20.36
N LEU A 158 -14.19 -14.07 -19.89
CA LEU A 158 -13.67 -13.76 -18.55
C LEU A 158 -14.62 -14.28 -17.46
N ALA A 159 -15.94 -14.23 -17.67
CA ALA A 159 -16.91 -14.80 -16.74
C ALA A 159 -16.78 -16.32 -16.64
N ALA A 160 -16.59 -17.01 -17.76
CA ALA A 160 -16.37 -18.45 -17.79
C ALA A 160 -15.06 -18.85 -17.08
N GLU A 161 -13.97 -18.14 -17.35
CA GLU A 161 -12.67 -18.37 -16.71
C GLU A 161 -12.74 -18.15 -15.18
N ARG A 162 -13.41 -17.08 -14.74
CA ARG A 162 -13.65 -16.83 -13.31
C ARG A 162 -14.48 -17.92 -12.65
N ALA A 163 -15.51 -18.41 -13.34
CA ALA A 163 -16.34 -19.51 -12.83
C ALA A 163 -15.55 -20.82 -12.72
N GLU A 164 -14.67 -21.12 -13.68
CA GLU A 164 -13.78 -22.28 -13.63
C GLU A 164 -12.76 -22.16 -12.48
N LEU A 165 -12.12 -21.01 -12.35
CA LEU A 165 -11.19 -20.72 -11.26
C LEU A 165 -11.87 -20.90 -9.89
N ALA A 166 -13.08 -20.36 -9.74
CA ALA A 166 -13.85 -20.50 -8.51
C ALA A 166 -14.16 -21.98 -8.20
N ARG A 167 -14.48 -22.80 -9.21
CA ARG A 167 -14.68 -24.25 -9.04
C ARG A 167 -13.42 -24.96 -8.55
N ARG A 168 -12.24 -24.62 -9.10
CA ARG A 168 -10.96 -25.20 -8.64
C ARG A 168 -10.65 -24.85 -7.18
N TYR A 169 -10.95 -23.63 -6.75
CA TYR A 169 -10.77 -23.23 -5.34
C TYR A 169 -11.81 -23.86 -4.39
N LEU A 170 -12.99 -24.22 -4.92
CA LEU A 170 -14.08 -24.82 -4.15
C LEU A 170 -13.99 -26.34 -4.03
N GLU A 171 -13.05 -27.03 -4.70
CA GLU A 171 -12.80 -28.44 -4.44
C GLU A 171 -12.07 -28.58 -3.09
N PRO A 172 -12.74 -29.00 -2.01
CA PRO A 172 -12.06 -29.21 -0.75
C PRO A 172 -11.19 -30.45 -0.90
N GLU A 173 -9.88 -30.30 -0.69
CA GLU A 173 -8.95 -31.40 -0.57
C GLU A 173 -9.35 -32.23 0.67
N ARG A 174 -10.18 -33.26 0.47
CA ARG A 174 -10.63 -34.15 1.55
C ARG A 174 -9.48 -35.08 1.90
N VAL A 175 -8.65 -34.65 2.85
CA VAL A 175 -7.65 -35.51 3.48
C VAL A 175 -8.38 -36.50 4.39
N THR A 176 -8.44 -37.76 3.97
CA THR A 176 -8.96 -38.84 4.81
C THR A 176 -7.91 -39.25 5.83
N VAL A 177 -8.11 -38.89 7.09
CA VAL A 177 -7.20 -39.27 8.19
C VAL A 177 -7.43 -40.75 8.54
N PRO A 178 -6.37 -41.59 8.62
CA PRO A 178 -6.47 -42.95 9.13
C PRO A 178 -7.04 -42.98 10.55
N ARG A 179 -7.96 -43.90 10.83
CA ARG A 179 -8.72 -43.94 12.08
C ARG A 179 -7.83 -44.02 13.34
N ALA A 180 -6.69 -44.71 13.26
CA ALA A 180 -5.75 -44.82 14.36
C ALA A 180 -5.08 -43.48 14.72
N GLU A 181 -4.77 -42.64 13.73
CA GLU A 181 -4.22 -41.30 13.99
C GLU A 181 -5.27 -40.36 14.56
N PHE A 182 -6.51 -40.44 14.06
CA PHE A 182 -7.63 -39.66 14.58
C PHE A 182 -7.92 -39.97 16.05
N GLU A 183 -7.91 -41.25 16.44
CA GLU A 183 -8.13 -41.67 17.82
C GLU A 183 -6.99 -41.20 18.76
N SER A 184 -5.76 -41.05 18.26
CA SER A 184 -4.62 -40.55 19.04
C SER A 184 -4.70 -39.06 19.41
N TRP A 185 -5.48 -38.27 18.68
CA TRP A 185 -5.63 -36.83 18.94
C TRP A 185 -6.68 -36.53 20.02
N PHE A 186 -7.55 -37.49 20.32
CA PHE A 186 -8.66 -37.34 21.26
C PHE A 186 -8.65 -38.38 22.39
N GLY A 187 -7.57 -39.16 22.49
CA GLY A 187 -7.31 -40.02 23.65
C GLY A 187 -6.52 -39.25 24.72
N ASP A 188 -6.96 -39.38 25.98
CA ASP A 188 -6.36 -38.76 27.18
C ASP A 188 -4.83 -38.95 27.31
#